data_AF-A0A2D5XAT4-F1
#
_entry.id   AF-A0A2D5XAT4-F1
#
_cell.length_a   1.000
_cell.length_b   1.000
_cell.length_c   1.000
_cell.angle_alpha   90.00
_cell.angle_beta   90.00
_cell.angle_gamma   90.00
#
_symmetry.space_group_name_H-M   'P 1'
#
loop_
_entity.id
_entity.type
_entity.pdbx_description
1 polymer ?
#
loop_
_entity_poly.entity_id
_entity_poly.type
_entity_poly.pdbx_seq_one_letter_code
_entity_poly.pdbx_strand_id
1 'polypeptide(L)' 'MPAKKTTQEISEEEIVIDAEEEEPKIEDLPGVGPATAEKLREAGFDELMTIAVMSPKELG' A
#
# COMPACT_ATOMS: atom_id res chain seq x y z
N MET A 1 13.83 43.25 -11.48
CA MET A 1 13.44 42.87 -10.11
C MET A 1 13.18 41.37 -10.08
N PRO A 2 13.95 40.60 -9.29
CA PRO A 2 13.81 39.14 -9.18
C PRO A 2 12.61 38.77 -8.30
N ALA A 3 11.69 37.96 -8.83
CA ALA A 3 10.72 37.26 -8.02
C ALA A 3 11.44 36.12 -7.29
N LYS A 4 11.26 36.12 -5.97
CA LYS A 4 12.01 35.32 -5.00
C LYS A 4 11.77 33.82 -5.18
N LYS A 5 12.88 33.10 -5.20
CA LYS A 5 13.05 31.69 -4.90
C LYS A 5 12.49 31.41 -3.50
N THR A 6 11.55 30.47 -3.37
CA THR A 6 11.33 29.70 -2.15
C THR A 6 10.97 28.29 -2.58
N THR A 7 12.03 27.55 -2.91
CA THR A 7 12.03 26.09 -2.87
C THR A 7 11.88 25.73 -1.40
N GLN A 8 10.79 25.05 -1.04
CA GLN A 8 10.62 24.52 0.30
C GLN A 8 11.47 23.26 0.38
N GLU A 9 12.53 23.34 1.15
CA GLU A 9 13.28 22.18 1.59
C GLU A 9 12.40 21.46 2.60
N ILE A 10 11.89 20.30 2.22
CA ILE A 10 11.19 19.39 3.11
C ILE A 10 12.30 18.70 3.89
N SER A 11 12.57 19.22 5.08
CA SER A 11 13.48 18.61 6.05
C SER A 11 12.90 17.28 6.49
N GLU A 12 13.72 16.23 6.37
CA GLU A 12 13.51 14.85 6.79
C GLU A 12 13.43 14.75 8.33
N GLU A 13 12.45 15.40 8.93
CA GLU A 13 12.11 15.17 10.33
C GLU A 13 11.36 13.83 10.37
N GLU A 14 12.09 12.80 10.77
CA GLU A 14 11.67 11.42 10.97
C GLU A 14 10.36 11.39 11.77
N ILE A 15 9.23 11.20 11.08
CA ILE A 15 7.96 10.89 11.71
C ILE A 15 8.08 9.43 12.16
N VAL A 16 8.62 9.21 13.35
CA VAL A 16 8.57 7.91 14.02
C VAL A 16 7.15 7.72 14.51
N ILE A 17 6.28 7.23 13.61
CA ILE A 17 4.99 6.67 13.99
C ILE A 17 5.24 5.33 14.67
N ASP A 18 5.30 5.36 16.00
CA ASP A 18 5.11 4.19 16.86
C ASP A 18 3.65 3.72 16.72
N ALA A 19 3.32 3.23 15.53
CA ALA A 19 2.09 2.52 15.26
C ALA A 19 2.47 1.04 15.20
N GLU A 20 2.18 0.30 16.27
CA GLU A 20 2.03 -1.16 16.22
C GLU A 20 0.79 -1.53 15.37
N GLU A 21 0.59 -0.86 14.24
CA GLU A 21 -0.35 -1.24 13.21
C GLU A 21 0.32 -2.37 12.45
N GLU A 22 -0.04 -3.62 12.80
CA GLU A 22 0.24 -4.75 11.91
C GLU A 22 -0.21 -4.34 10.50
N GLU A 23 0.72 -4.40 9.55
CA GLU A 23 0.39 -4.13 8.16
C GLU A 23 -0.79 -5.02 7.77
N PRO A 24 -1.91 -4.45 7.28
CA PRO A 24 -3.09 -5.23 6.96
C PRO A 24 -2.70 -6.29 5.91
N LYS A 25 -3.12 -7.53 6.16
CA LYS A 25 -2.75 -8.69 5.33
C LYS A 25 -3.84 -8.96 4.30
N ILE A 26 -3.47 -9.69 3.25
CA ILE A 26 -4.41 -10.14 2.22
C ILE A 26 -5.54 -11.00 2.84
N GLU A 27 -5.23 -11.75 3.90
CA GLU A 27 -6.22 -12.58 4.63
C GLU A 27 -7.26 -11.77 5.42
N ASP A 28 -6.99 -10.49 5.68
CA ASP A 28 -7.94 -9.61 6.39
C ASP A 28 -9.04 -9.08 5.45
N LEU A 29 -8.92 -9.32 4.13
CA LEU A 29 -9.91 -8.93 3.16
C LEU A 29 -11.17 -9.80 3.27
N PRO A 30 -12.38 -9.18 3.24
CA PRO A 30 -13.63 -9.92 3.38
C PRO A 30 -13.81 -10.91 2.22
N GLY A 31 -14.03 -12.18 2.57
CA GLY A 31 -14.18 -13.27 1.58
C GLY A 31 -12.86 -13.86 1.09
N VAL A 32 -11.71 -13.37 1.56
CA VAL A 32 -10.39 -13.90 1.24
C VAL A 32 -9.91 -14.77 2.41
N GLY A 33 -9.88 -16.08 2.18
CA GLY A 33 -9.28 -17.03 3.11
C GLY A 33 -7.81 -17.31 2.77
N PRO A 34 -7.10 -18.11 3.59
CA PRO A 34 -5.68 -18.43 3.38
C PRO A 34 -5.39 -19.04 2.00
N ALA A 35 -6.27 -19.92 1.51
CA ALA A 35 -6.14 -20.53 0.20
C ALA A 35 -6.33 -19.54 -0.97
N THR A 36 -7.16 -18.50 -0.80
CA THR A 36 -7.32 -17.45 -1.80
C THR A 36 -6.14 -16.47 -1.75
N ALA A 37 -5.67 -16.13 -0.55
CA ALA A 37 -4.52 -15.26 -0.36
C ALA A 37 -3.24 -15.87 -0.97
N GLU A 38 -3.03 -17.18 -0.83
CA GLU A 38 -1.93 -17.89 -1.48
C GLU A 38 -1.98 -17.77 -3.00
N LYS A 39 -3.15 -18.00 -3.62
CA LYS A 39 -3.31 -17.82 -5.07
C LYS A 39 -3.08 -16.39 -5.54
N LEU A 40 -3.52 -15.40 -4.75
CA LEU A 40 -3.27 -14.00 -5.05
C LEU A 40 -1.77 -13.68 -5.05
N ARG A 41 -1.03 -14.17 -4.05
CA ARG A 41 0.43 -14.06 -4.00
C ARG A 41 1.12 -14.77 -5.16
N GLU A 42 0.69 -16.00 -5.49
CA GLU A 42 1.20 -16.73 -6.66
C GLU A 42 0.94 -15.99 -8.00
N ALA A 43 -0.13 -15.20 -8.07
CA ALA A 43 -0.45 -14.36 -9.21
C ALA A 43 0.29 -13.00 -9.21
N GLY A 44 1.12 -12.71 -8.20
CA GLY A 44 1.88 -11.46 -8.05
C GLY A 44 1.13 -10.35 -7.34
N PHE A 45 0.03 -10.66 -6.65
CA PHE A 45 -0.73 -9.73 -5.81
C PHE A 45 -0.26 -9.83 -4.36
N ASP A 46 0.99 -9.44 -4.12
CA ASP A 46 1.63 -9.56 -2.81
C ASP A 46 1.29 -8.39 -1.88
N GLU A 47 0.87 -7.27 -2.47
CA GLU A 47 0.60 -6.01 -1.78
C GLU A 47 -0.88 -5.61 -1.92
N LEU A 48 -1.45 -5.07 -0.83
CA LEU A 48 -2.83 -4.58 -0.83
C LEU A 48 -3.05 -3.43 -1.81
N MET A 49 -2.05 -2.58 -2.05
CA MET A 49 -2.15 -1.50 -3.03
C MET A 49 -2.36 -2.03 -4.45
N THR A 50 -1.70 -3.14 -4.80
CA THR A 50 -1.87 -3.78 -6.10
C THR A 50 -3.30 -4.30 -6.26
N ILE A 51 -3.86 -4.91 -5.21
CA ILE A 51 -5.25 -5.40 -5.21
C ILE A 51 -6.24 -4.23 -5.29
N ALA A 52 -5.97 -3.12 -4.61
CA ALA A 52 -6.87 -1.97 -4.54
C ALA A 52 -7.05 -1.24 -5.88
N VAL A 53 -6.03 -1.24 -6.74
CA VAL A 53 -6.09 -0.61 -8.08
C VAL A 53 -6.57 -1.56 -9.17
N MET A 54 -6.60 -2.86 -8.89
CA MET A 54 -7.02 -3.89 -9.84
C MET A 54 -8.53 -3.89 -10.05
N SER A 55 -8.96 -4.18 -11.27
CA SER A 55 -10.36 -4.43 -11.57
C SER A 55 -10.76 -5.83 -11.09
N PRO A 56 -12.02 -6.06 -10.69
CA PRO A 56 -12.47 -7.39 -10.28
C PRO A 56 -12.23 -8.51 -11.32
N LYS A 57 -12.25 -8.18 -12.61
CA LYS A 57 -11.97 -9.12 -13.73
C LYS A 57 -10.51 -9.58 -13.81
N GLU A 58 -9.60 -8.84 -13.18
CA GLU A 58 -8.16 -9.10 -13.22
C GLU A 58 -7.72 -9.98 -12.04
N LEU A 59 -8.56 -10.07 -11.01
CA LEU A 59 -8.40 -10.93 -9.84
C LEU A 59 -9.01 -12.35 -10.06
N GLY A 60 -9.78 -12.55 -11.13
CA GLY A 60 -10.46 -13.80 -11.48
C GLY A 60 -11.28 -13.74 -12.76
#